data_AF-A0A9N9NLC6-F1
#
_entry.id   AF-A0A9N9NLC6-F1
#
_cell.length_a   1.000
_cell.length_b   1.000
_cell.length_c   1.000
_cell.angle_alpha   90.00
_cell.angle_beta   90.00
_cell.angle_gamma   90.00
#
_symmetry.space_group_name_H-M   'P 1'
#
loop_
_entity.id
_entity.type
_entity.pdbx_description
1 polymer ?
#
loop_
_entity_poly.entity_id
_entity_poly.type
_entity_poly.pdbx_seq_one_letter_code
_entity_poly.pdbx_strand_id
1 'polypeptide(L)'
;HRLDEIGDILWDAFRTILSSESMDSLAYKLFREALKPERNLKKDELLNFLKSKFDYHERIVKEVVKNYFIEEKMSDITLRRKSLILSQKVYQYILNTYGNKSELTLMCFEDILTLRIFIDSEHESELSTCTYNSIISTFDLYRKANVSYIPTQLNLIKQATSLEIIRPFFDSFLPTIFG
;
A
#
# COMPACT_ATOMS: atom_id res chain seq x y z
N HIS A 1 11.00 -1.68 23.99
CA HIS A 1 11.12 -0.54 23.06
C HIS A 1 10.48 0.65 23.75
N ARG A 2 10.96 1.91 23.65
CA ARG A 2 10.39 3.04 24.44
C ARG A 2 8.88 3.28 24.20
N LEU A 3 8.38 2.85 23.04
CA LEU A 3 6.95 2.88 22.73
C LEU A 3 6.13 1.87 23.55
N ASP A 4 6.70 0.72 23.89
CA ASP A 4 6.06 -0.25 24.78
C ASP A 4 6.05 0.24 26.23
N GLU A 5 7.04 1.06 26.61
CA GLU A 5 7.20 1.58 27.98
C GLU A 5 6.34 2.82 28.24
N ILE A 6 6.16 3.70 27.25
CA ILE A 6 5.50 5.02 27.42
C ILE A 6 4.28 5.18 26.50
N GLY A 7 4.07 4.28 25.52
CA GLY A 7 3.02 4.40 24.52
C GLY A 7 1.63 4.41 25.15
N ASP A 8 1.37 3.58 26.16
CA ASP A 8 0.09 3.54 26.85
C ASP A 8 -0.20 4.83 27.63
N ILE A 9 0.83 5.40 28.28
CA ILE A 9 0.72 6.68 28.98
C ILE A 9 0.40 7.81 27.99
N LEU A 10 1.09 7.84 26.85
CA LEU A 10 0.81 8.81 25.79
C LEU A 10 -0.60 8.62 25.24
N TRP A 11 -1.01 7.38 25.00
CA TRP A 11 -2.34 7.05 24.50
C TRP A 11 -3.44 7.54 25.44
N ASP A 12 -3.31 7.29 26.74
CA ASP A 12 -4.28 7.74 27.73
C ASP A 12 -4.33 9.27 27.83
N ALA A 13 -3.18 9.94 27.74
CA ALA A 13 -3.13 11.40 27.65
C ALA A 13 -3.82 11.92 26.38
N PHE A 14 -3.54 11.31 25.22
CA PHE A 14 -4.17 11.65 23.95
C PHE A 14 -5.68 11.46 23.99
N ARG A 15 -6.17 10.34 24.54
CA ARG A 15 -7.61 10.08 24.70
C ARG A 15 -8.29 11.08 25.63
N THR A 16 -7.59 11.53 26.66
CA THR A 16 -8.11 12.56 27.58
C THR A 16 -8.31 13.89 26.85
N ILE A 17 -7.30 14.32 26.09
CA ILE A 17 -7.34 15.58 25.33
C ILE A 17 -8.39 15.53 24.21
N LEU A 18 -8.50 14.38 23.53
CA LEU A 18 -9.38 14.18 22.38
C LEU A 18 -10.70 13.49 22.75
N SER A 19 -11.13 13.62 24.01
CA SER A 19 -12.31 12.95 24.55
C SER A 19 -13.63 13.33 23.85
N SER A 20 -13.66 14.46 23.14
CA SER A 20 -14.79 14.90 22.32
C SER A 20 -14.81 14.33 20.89
N GLU A 21 -13.72 13.71 20.43
CA GLU A 21 -13.67 13.11 19.09
C GLU A 21 -14.18 11.66 19.10
N SER A 22 -14.83 11.25 18.00
CA SER A 22 -15.17 9.84 17.83
C SER A 22 -13.91 9.00 17.61
N MET A 23 -13.94 7.76 18.11
CA MET A 23 -12.83 6.82 17.95
C MET A 23 -12.51 6.52 16.47
N ASP A 24 -13.52 6.54 15.60
CA ASP A 24 -13.34 6.39 14.14
C ASP A 24 -12.59 7.58 13.53
N SER A 25 -12.98 8.82 13.88
CA SER A 25 -12.28 10.05 13.44
C SER A 25 -10.83 10.07 13.92
N LEU A 26 -10.62 9.70 15.19
CA LEU A 26 -9.29 9.63 15.78
C LEU A 26 -8.42 8.59 15.07
N ALA A 27 -8.94 7.37 14.88
CA ALA A 27 -8.24 6.30 14.16
C ALA A 27 -7.84 6.77 12.76
N TYR A 28 -8.78 7.36 12.02
CA TYR A 28 -8.53 7.85 10.67
C TYR A 28 -7.39 8.89 10.64
N LYS A 29 -7.42 9.89 11.53
CA LYS A 29 -6.36 10.92 11.62
C LYS A 29 -5.00 10.30 11.94
N LEU A 30 -4.94 9.38 12.91
CA LEU A 30 -3.69 8.76 13.33
C LEU A 30 -3.11 7.86 12.24
N PHE A 31 -3.92 7.02 11.60
CA PHE A 31 -3.47 6.18 10.49
C PHE A 31 -3.09 7.03 9.27
N ARG A 32 -3.84 8.06 8.92
CA ARG A 32 -3.48 9.00 7.85
C ARG A 32 -2.11 9.62 8.11
N GLU A 33 -1.90 10.13 9.32
CA GLU A 33 -0.62 10.72 9.68
C GLU A 33 0.53 9.70 9.70
N ALA A 34 0.28 8.47 10.15
CA ALA A 34 1.27 7.40 10.18
C ALA A 34 1.65 6.89 8.78
N LEU A 35 0.71 6.88 7.83
CA LEU A 35 0.89 6.32 6.48
C LEU A 35 1.37 7.35 5.45
N LYS A 36 1.61 8.60 5.85
CA LYS A 36 2.15 9.66 4.98
C LYS A 36 3.37 9.18 4.17
N PRO A 37 3.38 9.38 2.84
CA PRO A 37 4.47 8.89 1.98
C PRO A 37 5.85 9.46 2.33
N GLU A 38 5.89 10.71 2.82
CA GLU A 38 7.12 11.41 3.19
C GLU A 38 7.73 10.89 4.50
N ARG A 39 6.98 10.10 5.28
CA ARG A 39 7.50 9.54 6.51
C ARG A 39 8.44 8.39 6.23
N ASN A 40 9.71 8.60 6.59
CA ASN A 40 10.69 7.54 6.67
C ASN A 40 10.48 6.72 7.95
N LEU A 41 9.42 5.91 7.99
CA LEU A 41 9.20 4.95 9.07
C LEU A 41 10.36 3.96 9.06
N LYS A 42 11.25 4.03 10.06
CA LYS A 42 12.35 3.05 10.16
C LYS A 42 11.85 1.66 10.54
N LYS A 43 10.73 1.59 11.27
CA LYS A 43 10.17 0.37 11.87
C LYS A 43 8.64 0.41 11.90
N ASP A 44 8.03 -0.77 12.04
CA ASP A 44 6.58 -0.98 12.04
C ASP A 44 5.93 -0.75 13.42
N GLU A 45 6.71 -0.43 14.45
CA GLU A 45 6.24 -0.34 15.85
C GLU A 45 5.11 0.67 16.03
N LEU A 46 5.14 1.82 15.33
CA LEU A 46 4.04 2.79 15.39
C LEU A 46 2.75 2.20 14.82
N LEU A 47 2.83 1.52 13.66
CA LEU A 47 1.66 0.95 13.01
C LEU A 47 1.12 -0.24 13.81
N ASN A 48 2.00 -1.06 14.39
CA ASN A 48 1.63 -2.15 15.30
C ASN A 48 0.99 -1.62 16.58
N PHE A 49 1.53 -0.53 17.13
CA PHE A 49 0.93 0.13 18.29
C PHE A 49 -0.46 0.66 17.98
N LEU A 50 -0.63 1.42 16.89
CA LEU A 50 -1.95 1.91 16.47
C LEU A 50 -2.92 0.74 16.20
N LYS A 51 -2.46 -0.31 15.51
CA LYS A 51 -3.23 -1.53 15.28
C LYS A 51 -3.75 -2.13 16.60
N SER A 52 -2.90 -2.19 17.64
CA SER A 52 -3.28 -2.71 18.96
C SER A 52 -4.34 -1.89 19.69
N LYS A 53 -4.59 -0.64 19.27
CA LYS A 53 -5.58 0.27 19.89
C LYS A 53 -6.92 0.30 19.19
N PHE A 54 -7.02 -0.23 17.97
CA PHE A 54 -8.22 -0.15 17.15
C PHE A 54 -8.57 -1.50 16.50
N ASP A 55 -9.58 -2.21 17.01
CA ASP A 55 -9.97 -3.53 16.48
C ASP A 55 -10.41 -3.50 15.01
N TYR A 56 -10.95 -2.36 14.56
CA TYR A 56 -11.42 -2.12 13.20
C TYR A 56 -10.36 -1.45 12.30
N HIS A 57 -9.07 -1.58 12.67
CA HIS A 57 -7.95 -0.92 11.99
C HIS A 57 -7.90 -1.17 10.48
N GLU A 58 -8.17 -2.39 10.01
CA GLU A 58 -8.10 -2.73 8.58
C GLU A 58 -9.04 -1.86 7.74
N ARG A 59 -10.28 -1.68 8.23
CA ARG A 59 -11.30 -0.84 7.58
C ARG A 59 -10.82 0.61 7.45
N ILE A 60 -10.23 1.15 8.52
CA ILE A 60 -9.75 2.54 8.56
C ILE A 60 -8.52 2.72 7.69
N VAL A 61 -7.55 1.80 7.77
CA VAL A 61 -6.35 1.84 6.93
C VAL A 61 -6.74 1.78 5.45
N LYS A 62 -7.71 0.93 5.09
CA LYS A 62 -8.24 0.86 3.72
C LYS A 62 -8.86 2.19 3.28
N GLU A 63 -9.63 2.84 4.13
CA GLU A 63 -10.21 4.15 3.83
C GLU A 63 -9.14 5.22 3.63
N VAL A 64 -8.12 5.26 4.50
CA VAL A 64 -6.97 6.16 4.39
C VAL A 64 -6.20 5.92 3.08
N VAL A 65 -5.88 4.67 2.76
CA VAL A 65 -5.17 4.30 1.52
C VAL A 65 -5.98 4.69 0.29
N LYS A 66 -7.29 4.41 0.30
CA LYS A 66 -8.19 4.81 -0.79
C LYS A 66 -8.21 6.32 -0.98
N ASN A 67 -8.22 7.10 0.11
CA ASN A 67 -8.18 8.55 0.02
C ASN A 67 -6.84 9.07 -0.53
N TYR A 68 -5.70 8.50 -0.13
CA TYR A 68 -4.42 8.79 -0.78
C TYR A 68 -4.46 8.49 -2.29
N PHE A 69 -5.09 7.37 -2.68
CA PHE A 69 -5.17 6.98 -4.09
C PHE A 69 -6.06 7.92 -4.90
N ILE A 70 -7.10 8.49 -4.29
CA ILE A 70 -7.99 9.50 -4.90
C ILE A 70 -7.29 10.85 -5.00
N GLU A 71 -6.71 11.33 -3.90
CA GLU A 71 -5.97 12.60 -3.85
C GLU A 71 -4.88 12.61 -4.94
N GLU A 72 -4.14 11.52 -5.07
CA GLU A 72 -3.07 11.35 -6.06
C GLU A 72 -3.57 11.04 -7.48
N LYS A 73 -4.88 10.80 -7.70
CA LYS A 73 -5.47 10.72 -9.05
C LYS A 73 -5.96 12.10 -9.53
N MET A 74 -6.20 13.02 -8.59
CA MET A 74 -6.68 14.38 -8.86
C MET A 74 -5.54 15.39 -8.99
N SER A 75 -4.35 15.09 -8.46
CA SER A 75 -3.13 15.81 -8.79
C SER A 75 -2.81 15.65 -10.28
N ASP A 76 -2.51 16.78 -10.93
CA ASP A 76 -2.31 17.02 -12.36
C ASP A 76 -2.01 15.75 -13.21
N ILE A 77 -2.98 15.37 -14.06
CA ILE A 77 -2.92 14.21 -14.98
C ILE A 77 -1.69 14.26 -15.91
N THR A 78 -1.09 15.43 -16.10
CA THR A 78 0.14 15.62 -16.90
C THR A 78 1.43 15.22 -16.17
N LEU A 79 1.42 15.17 -14.84
CA LEU A 79 2.48 14.64 -13.98
C LEU A 79 2.20 13.15 -13.72
N ARG A 80 2.32 12.37 -14.79
CA ARG A 80 2.16 10.92 -14.80
C ARG A 80 2.91 10.31 -13.59
N ARG A 81 2.21 9.52 -12.76
CA ARG A 81 2.78 8.88 -11.56
C ARG A 81 4.08 8.18 -11.91
N LYS A 82 5.17 8.70 -11.37
CA LYS A 82 6.51 8.15 -11.52
C LYS A 82 6.97 7.43 -10.26
N SER A 83 6.12 7.30 -9.23
CA SER A 83 6.45 6.67 -7.96
C SER A 83 5.24 5.96 -7.37
N LEU A 84 5.51 5.03 -6.44
CA LEU A 84 4.50 4.49 -5.53
C LEU A 84 3.83 5.63 -4.74
N ILE A 85 2.53 5.50 -4.51
CA ILE A 85 1.77 6.52 -3.75
C ILE A 85 2.19 6.51 -2.29
N LEU A 86 2.34 5.32 -1.71
CA LEU A 86 2.81 5.14 -0.34
C LEU A 86 4.30 4.81 -0.34
N SER A 87 4.95 4.88 0.83
CA SER A 87 6.31 4.38 0.94
C SER A 87 6.34 2.85 0.76
N GLN A 88 7.41 2.32 0.16
CA GLN A 88 7.60 0.86 -0.02
C GLN A 88 7.37 0.07 1.27
N LYS A 89 7.79 0.62 2.41
CA LYS A 89 7.60 -0.02 3.73
C LYS A 89 6.14 -0.15 4.12
N VAL A 90 5.29 0.81 3.74
CA VAL A 90 3.85 0.72 3.97
C VAL A 90 3.25 -0.41 3.14
N TYR A 91 3.63 -0.58 1.87
CA TYR A 91 3.19 -1.74 1.07
C TYR A 91 3.64 -3.06 1.70
N GLN A 92 4.87 -3.13 2.19
CA GLN A 92 5.39 -4.31 2.88
C GLN A 92 4.63 -4.59 4.19
N TYR A 93 4.39 -3.56 5.00
CA TYR A 93 3.62 -3.67 6.23
C TYR A 93 2.20 -4.18 5.96
N ILE A 94 1.51 -3.62 4.97
CA ILE A 94 0.16 -4.03 4.57
C ILE A 94 0.13 -5.51 4.21
N LEU A 95 1.04 -5.94 3.32
CA LEU A 95 1.11 -7.33 2.89
C LEU A 95 1.36 -8.28 4.06
N ASN A 96 2.31 -7.95 4.94
CA ASN A 96 2.67 -8.78 6.09
C ASN A 96 1.56 -8.83 7.15
N THR A 97 0.82 -7.74 7.31
CA THR A 97 -0.18 -7.59 8.39
C THR A 97 -1.52 -8.18 8.02
N TYR A 98 -1.97 -7.98 6.78
CA TYR A 98 -3.32 -8.35 6.33
C TYR A 98 -3.33 -9.57 5.40
N GLY A 99 -2.16 -9.97 4.90
CA GLY A 99 -2.01 -11.14 4.03
C GLY A 99 -2.34 -10.85 2.56
N ASN A 100 -2.08 -11.85 1.72
CA ASN A 100 -2.13 -11.74 0.27
C ASN A 100 -3.54 -11.76 -0.35
N LYS A 101 -4.57 -12.04 0.46
CA LYS A 101 -5.98 -12.12 0.04
C LYS A 101 -6.84 -10.97 0.55
N SER A 102 -6.30 -10.07 1.38
CA SER A 102 -7.08 -8.95 1.89
C SER A 102 -7.38 -7.95 0.78
N GLU A 103 -8.56 -7.33 0.84
CA GLU A 103 -8.96 -6.32 -0.13
C GLU A 103 -7.99 -5.12 -0.15
N LEU A 104 -7.43 -4.78 1.00
CA LEU A 104 -6.41 -3.75 1.13
C LEU A 104 -5.12 -4.11 0.38
N THR A 105 -4.64 -5.34 0.52
CA THR A 105 -3.46 -5.81 -0.22
C THR A 105 -3.74 -5.84 -1.72
N LEU A 106 -4.92 -6.26 -2.15
CA LEU A 106 -5.31 -6.26 -3.57
C LEU A 106 -5.36 -4.84 -4.15
N MET A 107 -5.87 -3.87 -3.38
CA MET A 107 -5.87 -2.46 -3.74
C MET A 107 -4.43 -1.92 -3.92
N CYS A 108 -3.55 -2.24 -2.97
CA CYS A 108 -2.13 -1.92 -3.08
C CYS A 108 -1.48 -2.55 -4.33
N PHE A 109 -1.83 -3.79 -4.65
CA PHE A 109 -1.29 -4.47 -5.81
C PHE A 109 -1.71 -3.83 -7.13
N GLU A 110 -2.93 -3.30 -7.23
CA GLU A 110 -3.39 -2.58 -8.41
C GLU A 110 -2.54 -1.34 -8.72
N ASP A 111 -2.15 -0.58 -7.68
CA ASP A 111 -1.27 0.58 -7.83
C ASP A 111 0.14 0.15 -8.29
N ILE A 112 0.71 -0.86 -7.64
CA ILE A 112 2.04 -1.40 -7.99
C ILE A 112 2.04 -1.93 -9.44
N LEU A 113 1.01 -2.69 -9.83
CA LEU A 113 0.88 -3.26 -11.17
C LEU A 113 0.76 -2.16 -12.23
N THR A 114 -0.04 -1.12 -11.96
CA THR A 114 -0.19 0.03 -12.86
C THR A 114 1.16 0.70 -13.12
N LEU A 115 1.95 0.94 -12.07
CA LEU A 115 3.28 1.52 -12.19
C LEU A 115 4.27 0.60 -12.90
N ARG A 116 4.21 -0.72 -12.64
CA ARG A 116 5.10 -1.69 -13.29
C ARG A 116 4.83 -1.75 -14.80
N ILE A 117 3.58 -1.67 -15.23
CA ILE A 117 3.19 -1.60 -16.64
C ILE A 117 3.60 -0.28 -17.26
N PHE A 118 3.45 0.83 -16.54
CA PHE A 118 3.91 2.14 -17.00
C PHE A 118 5.42 2.13 -17.31
N ILE A 119 6.23 1.60 -16.38
CA ILE A 119 7.68 1.43 -16.57
C ILE A 119 8.01 0.52 -17.77
N ASP A 120 7.18 -0.50 -17.99
CA ASP A 120 7.38 -1.42 -19.10
C ASP A 120 7.11 -0.75 -20.46
N SER A 121 6.14 0.16 -20.50
CA SER A 121 5.76 0.91 -21.72
C SER A 121 6.69 2.09 -22.05
N GLU A 122 7.22 2.78 -21.03
CA GLU A 122 8.11 3.93 -21.19
C GLU A 122 9.55 3.48 -20.94
N HIS A 123 10.36 3.38 -22.00
CA HIS A 123 11.77 2.97 -21.90
C HIS A 123 12.55 3.86 -20.92
N GLU A 124 12.68 3.46 -19.64
CA GLU A 124 13.55 3.88 -18.50
C GLU A 124 13.91 5.38 -18.29
N SER A 125 13.67 6.26 -19.25
CA SER A 125 14.46 7.47 -19.50
C SER A 125 14.04 8.67 -18.66
N GLU A 126 12.92 8.58 -17.95
CA GLU A 126 12.41 9.68 -17.13
C GLU A 126 12.29 9.36 -15.63
N LEU A 127 12.74 8.17 -15.19
CA LEU A 127 12.67 7.73 -13.81
C LEU A 127 14.04 7.73 -13.14
N SER A 128 14.06 8.15 -11.86
CA SER A 128 15.26 7.94 -11.06
C SER A 128 15.47 6.44 -10.82
N THR A 129 16.72 5.98 -10.82
CA THR A 129 17.08 4.57 -10.51
C THR A 129 16.51 4.12 -9.16
N CYS A 130 16.47 5.01 -8.17
CA CYS A 130 15.90 4.72 -6.86
C CYS A 130 14.41 4.40 -6.95
N THR A 131 13.65 5.21 -7.71
CA THR A 131 12.21 5.02 -7.86
C THR A 131 11.89 3.76 -8.67
N TYR A 132 12.63 3.54 -9.75
CA TYR A 132 12.53 2.33 -10.56
C TYR A 132 12.74 1.06 -9.71
N ASN A 133 13.84 1.02 -8.95
CA ASN A 133 14.15 -0.11 -8.06
C ASN A 133 13.10 -0.31 -6.96
N SER A 134 12.57 0.78 -6.41
CA SER A 134 11.50 0.73 -5.40
C SER A 134 10.23 0.07 -5.97
N ILE A 135 9.82 0.43 -7.19
CA ILE A 135 8.64 -0.15 -7.85
C ILE A 135 8.87 -1.63 -8.15
N ILE A 136 10.00 -1.99 -8.77
CA ILE A 136 10.31 -3.39 -9.11
C ILE A 136 10.39 -4.27 -7.86
N SER A 137 11.13 -3.83 -6.84
CA SER A 137 11.28 -4.62 -5.62
C SER A 137 9.96 -4.78 -4.86
N THR A 138 9.08 -3.77 -4.89
CA THR A 138 7.73 -3.86 -4.30
C THR A 138 6.84 -4.81 -5.11
N PHE A 139 6.91 -4.77 -6.44
CA PHE A 139 6.20 -5.71 -7.30
C PHE A 139 6.64 -7.16 -7.03
N ASP A 140 7.94 -7.40 -6.97
CA ASP A 140 8.49 -8.72 -6.67
C ASP A 140 8.08 -9.24 -5.30
N LEU A 141 8.00 -8.36 -4.30
CA LEU A 141 7.50 -8.71 -2.97
C LEU A 141 6.07 -9.27 -3.04
N TYR A 142 5.17 -8.56 -3.72
CA TYR A 142 3.76 -8.95 -3.85
C TYR A 142 3.61 -10.21 -4.70
N ARG A 143 4.37 -10.33 -5.78
CA ARG A 143 4.42 -11.52 -6.62
C ARG A 143 4.88 -12.75 -5.84
N LYS A 144 5.97 -12.65 -5.07
CA LYS A 144 6.48 -13.76 -4.24
C LYS A 144 5.49 -14.18 -3.15
N ALA A 145 4.68 -13.26 -2.66
CA ALA A 145 3.61 -13.55 -1.72
C ALA A 145 2.35 -14.14 -2.38
N ASN A 146 2.35 -14.39 -3.70
CA ASN A 146 1.22 -14.90 -4.46
C ASN A 146 -0.04 -14.03 -4.29
N VAL A 147 0.12 -12.70 -4.27
CA VAL A 147 -1.03 -11.78 -4.31
C VAL A 147 -1.76 -12.01 -5.63
N SER A 148 -3.05 -12.32 -5.52
CA SER A 148 -3.85 -12.68 -6.68
C SER A 148 -4.09 -11.46 -7.56
N TYR A 149 -4.02 -11.68 -8.88
CA TYR A 149 -4.60 -10.74 -9.82
C TYR A 149 -6.13 -10.73 -9.64
N ILE A 150 -6.78 -9.65 -10.05
CA ILE A 150 -8.24 -9.57 -10.10
C ILE A 150 -8.71 -9.31 -11.54
N PRO A 151 -9.91 -9.77 -11.94
CA PRO A 151 -10.37 -9.69 -13.33
C PRO A 151 -10.33 -8.27 -13.92
N THR A 152 -10.57 -7.24 -13.10
CA THR A 152 -10.54 -5.83 -13.52
C THR A 152 -9.16 -5.38 -14.01
N GLN A 153 -8.08 -6.07 -13.62
CA GLN A 153 -6.71 -5.76 -14.04
C GLN A 153 -6.35 -6.32 -15.42
N LEU A 154 -7.20 -7.13 -16.05
CA LEU A 154 -6.89 -7.73 -17.35
C LEU A 154 -6.60 -6.67 -18.43
N ASN A 155 -7.32 -5.55 -18.41
CA ASN A 155 -7.10 -4.44 -19.35
C ASN A 155 -5.75 -3.74 -19.12
N LEU A 156 -5.23 -3.75 -17.89
CA LEU A 156 -3.89 -3.26 -17.57
C LEU A 156 -2.85 -4.26 -18.08
N ILE A 157 -2.97 -5.54 -17.72
CA ILE A 157 -1.99 -6.58 -18.08
C ILE A 157 -1.81 -6.71 -19.58
N LYS A 158 -2.87 -6.52 -20.38
CA LYS A 158 -2.80 -6.51 -21.85
C LYS A 158 -1.85 -5.46 -22.44
N GLN A 159 -1.53 -4.41 -21.67
CA GLN A 159 -0.61 -3.36 -22.09
C GLN A 159 0.85 -3.71 -21.77
N ALA A 160 1.09 -4.75 -20.97
CA ALA A 160 2.43 -5.22 -20.67
C ALA A 160 3.05 -5.94 -21.88
N THR A 161 4.33 -5.73 -22.05
CA THR A 161 5.24 -6.39 -22.99
C THR A 161 6.23 -7.31 -22.24
N SER A 162 6.60 -6.97 -21.01
CA SER A 162 7.48 -7.82 -20.19
C SER A 162 6.80 -9.11 -19.75
N LEU A 163 7.46 -10.23 -20.04
CA LEU A 163 7.08 -11.55 -19.55
C LEU A 163 7.09 -11.64 -18.02
N GLU A 164 7.84 -10.82 -17.30
CA GLU A 164 7.84 -10.82 -15.83
C GLU A 164 6.50 -10.34 -15.25
N ILE A 165 5.77 -9.51 -15.99
CA ILE A 165 4.45 -9.00 -15.61
C ILE A 165 3.37 -9.98 -16.07
N ILE A 166 3.51 -10.49 -17.30
CA ILE A 166 2.50 -11.34 -17.95
C ILE A 166 2.50 -12.74 -17.35
N ARG A 167 3.68 -13.37 -17.20
CA ARG A 167 3.79 -14.79 -16.82
C ARG A 167 3.12 -15.13 -15.48
N PRO A 168 3.26 -14.34 -14.39
CA PRO A 168 2.60 -14.67 -13.13
C PRO A 168 1.07 -14.71 -13.22
N PHE A 169 0.47 -13.96 -14.15
CA PHE A 169 -0.97 -14.06 -14.42
C PHE A 169 -1.35 -15.45 -14.97
N PHE A 170 -0.57 -15.98 -15.91
CA PHE A 170 -0.81 -17.31 -16.48
C PHE A 170 -0.42 -18.45 -15.54
N ASP A 171 0.67 -18.29 -14.78
CA ASP A 171 1.21 -19.37 -13.94
C ASP A 171 0.49 -19.50 -12.60
N SER A 172 -0.13 -18.42 -12.09
CA SER A 172 -0.75 -18.41 -10.75
C SER A 172 -2.24 -18.09 -10.78
N PHE A 173 -2.66 -17.06 -11.52
CA PHE A 173 -4.05 -16.61 -11.49
C PHE A 173 -4.97 -17.49 -12.33
N LEU A 174 -4.64 -17.76 -13.60
CA LEU A 174 -5.50 -18.57 -14.46
C LEU A 174 -5.75 -20.00 -13.91
N PRO A 175 -4.76 -20.72 -13.36
CA PRO A 175 -4.99 -22.02 -12.74
C PRO A 175 -5.93 -21.95 -11.53
N THR A 176 -5.99 -20.81 -10.82
CA THR A 176 -6.90 -20.64 -9.69
C THR A 176 -8.36 -20.51 -10.12
N ILE A 177 -8.62 -20.03 -11.35
CA ILE A 177 -9.98 -19.84 -11.89
C ILE A 177 -10.44 -21.05 -12.72
N PHE A 178 -9.54 -21.65 -13.50
CA PHE A 178 -9.86 -22.65 -14.52
C PHE A 178 -9.31 -24.06 -14.22
N GLY A 179 -8.48 -24.21 -13.18
CA GLY A 179 -7.85 -25.47 -12.79
C GLY A 179 -8.63 -26.26 -11.75
#